data_AF-A0A8D8P9E9-F1
#
_entry.id   AF-A0A8D8P9E9-F1
#
_cell.length_a   1.000
_cell.length_b   1.000
_cell.length_c   1.000
_cell.angle_alpha   90.00
_cell.angle_beta   90.00
_cell.angle_gamma   90.00
#
_symmetry.space_group_name_H-M   'P 1'
#
loop_
_entity.id
_entity.type
_entity.pdbx_description
1 polymer ?
#
loop_
_entity_poly.entity_id
_entity_poly.type
_entity_poly.pdbx_seq_one_letter_code
_entity_poly.pdbx_strand_id
1 'polypeptide(L)'
;MDSGACPVADHQQQEPVPTMTTTPTDQQEDGGGGDCARCGESRSLDAGLMEELNQQYERRLRIVEDHGDDLQFKVQLFSDWIKQLRTMNLDLVEAIQNIQDTCRTRLEQMRDMYRKNETRFGPEAAKRLEGDRSALLEVIRRAYTTGSWDISGIEFFNVSIEELFGSRGEAAKVKVEEPTISVNLAVSSNYPIENAQVEELRQELDAKERQIKNLEQLLEEKFHRTESEFDTDSNIRSADCDSNSKPMLDQLRHMMQEKNQELEQRSLRIDEMSKEIDLLNNSLESLKDSNKSDTKLLQELQNVSRANSEELDATKRENAEL
;
A
#
# COMPACT_ATOMS: atom_id res chain seq x y z
N MET A 1 27.58 -26.58 89.57
CA MET A 1 28.89 -26.13 89.08
C MET A 1 28.67 -25.55 87.71
N ASP A 2 29.05 -24.27 87.59
CA ASP A 2 29.40 -23.48 86.41
C ASP A 2 28.55 -23.48 85.12
N SER A 3 27.99 -22.28 84.88
CA SER A 3 28.28 -21.37 83.76
C SER A 3 27.81 -21.68 82.33
N GLY A 4 27.02 -20.74 81.79
CA GLY A 4 27.47 -20.00 80.60
C GLY A 4 26.51 -19.86 79.40
N ALA A 5 25.87 -18.69 79.32
CA ALA A 5 25.63 -17.84 78.13
C ALA A 5 24.74 -18.31 76.93
N CYS A 6 23.57 -17.66 76.83
CA CYS A 6 23.06 -16.76 75.76
C CYS A 6 23.05 -17.11 74.23
N PRO A 7 22.15 -16.46 73.44
CA PRO A 7 21.35 -17.07 72.35
C PRO A 7 21.54 -16.44 70.95
N VAL A 8 20.97 -17.06 69.89
CA VAL A 8 20.60 -16.44 68.56
C VAL A 8 19.51 -17.34 67.91
N ALA A 9 18.24 -16.91 67.75
CA ALA A 9 17.57 -16.30 66.57
C ALA A 9 17.84 -17.06 65.24
N ASP A 10 16.88 -17.40 64.36
CA ASP A 10 15.93 -16.49 63.73
C ASP A 10 14.81 -17.18 62.88
N HIS A 11 13.71 -16.42 62.70
CA HIS A 11 12.77 -16.36 61.56
C HIS A 11 11.51 -17.27 61.45
N GLN A 12 10.42 -16.71 62.00
CA GLN A 12 9.18 -16.22 61.33
C GLN A 12 8.28 -17.12 60.46
N GLN A 13 7.00 -17.00 60.80
CA GLN A 13 5.76 -17.56 60.23
C GLN A 13 5.44 -17.02 58.83
N GLN A 14 4.76 -17.83 57.99
CA GLN A 14 3.79 -17.35 57.01
C GLN A 14 2.65 -18.35 56.78
N GLU A 15 1.46 -17.79 56.74
CA GLU A 15 0.10 -18.36 56.63
C GLU A 15 -0.26 -18.90 55.22
N PRO A 16 -1.40 -19.61 55.06
CA PRO A 16 -1.73 -20.36 53.85
C PRO A 16 -2.33 -19.49 52.73
N VAL A 17 -1.97 -19.76 51.48
CA VAL A 17 -2.49 -19.09 50.27
C VAL A 17 -3.54 -19.99 49.57
N PRO A 18 -4.68 -19.43 49.11
CA PRO A 18 -5.85 -20.19 48.67
C PRO A 18 -5.79 -20.62 47.20
N THR A 19 -6.50 -21.73 46.93
CA THR A 19 -6.88 -22.24 45.61
C THR A 19 -7.71 -21.20 44.84
N MET A 20 -7.20 -20.77 43.68
CA MET A 20 -7.97 -20.03 42.68
C MET A 20 -8.25 -20.95 41.50
N THR A 21 -9.49 -21.43 41.45
CA THR A 21 -10.12 -22.02 40.27
C THR A 21 -10.38 -20.90 39.27
N THR A 22 -9.74 -20.92 38.10
CA THR A 22 -10.12 -20.08 36.96
C THR A 22 -10.43 -20.97 35.75
N THR A 23 -11.67 -20.87 35.33
CA THR A 23 -12.27 -21.35 34.08
C THR A 23 -11.48 -20.88 32.85
N PRO A 24 -11.41 -21.69 31.77
CA PRO A 24 -10.85 -21.24 30.50
C PRO A 24 -11.89 -20.34 29.81
N THR A 25 -11.62 -19.04 29.79
CA THR A 25 -12.31 -18.10 28.90
C THR A 25 -11.60 -18.16 27.56
N ASP A 26 -12.30 -18.67 26.55
CA ASP A 26 -11.99 -18.47 25.13
C ASP A 26 -11.76 -16.98 24.88
N GLN A 27 -10.49 -16.58 24.80
CA GLN A 27 -10.08 -15.36 24.14
C GLN A 27 -9.45 -15.79 22.83
N GLN A 28 -10.32 -15.84 21.83
CA GLN A 28 -9.95 -15.80 20.43
C GLN A 28 -9.28 -14.45 20.20
N GLU A 29 -7.96 -14.40 20.41
CA GLU A 29 -7.12 -13.34 19.88
C GLU A 29 -7.16 -13.48 18.36
N ASP A 30 -8.07 -12.70 17.76
CA ASP A 30 -8.15 -12.43 16.34
C ASP A 30 -6.87 -11.69 15.94
N GLY A 31 -5.81 -12.47 15.73
CA GLY A 31 -4.55 -12.01 15.17
C GLY A 31 -4.83 -11.53 13.75
N GLY A 32 -5.02 -10.22 13.61
CA GLY A 32 -5.28 -9.52 12.35
C GLY A 32 -4.21 -9.81 11.30
N GLY A 33 -4.38 -10.92 10.58
CA GLY A 33 -3.76 -11.18 9.31
C GLY A 33 -4.51 -10.36 8.27
N GLY A 34 -3.91 -9.27 7.82
CA GLY A 34 -4.49 -8.41 6.79
C GLY A 34 -4.75 -9.19 5.50
N ASP A 35 -6.02 -9.47 5.23
CA ASP A 35 -6.47 -10.07 3.98
C ASP A 35 -6.26 -9.08 2.83
N CYS A 36 -5.34 -9.39 1.93
CA CYS A 36 -5.28 -8.75 0.63
C CYS A 36 -6.39 -9.35 -0.23
N ALA A 37 -7.54 -8.66 -0.27
CA ALA A 37 -8.74 -9.04 -1.03
C ALA A 37 -8.51 -9.24 -2.55
N ARG A 38 -7.31 -8.97 -3.07
CA ARG A 38 -6.96 -9.06 -4.50
C ARG A 38 -6.14 -10.30 -4.86
N CYS A 39 -5.62 -11.08 -3.91
CA CYS A 39 -4.78 -12.25 -4.22
C CYS A 39 -5.32 -13.61 -3.77
N GLY A 40 -6.42 -13.71 -3.01
CA GLY A 40 -7.12 -14.98 -2.73
C GLY A 40 -6.34 -16.07 -1.97
N GLU A 41 -5.03 -15.89 -1.79
CA GLU A 41 -4.19 -16.76 -0.96
C GLU A 41 -4.21 -16.22 0.46
N SER A 42 -5.12 -16.76 1.26
CA SER A 42 -4.99 -16.69 2.71
C SER A 42 -3.64 -17.27 3.08
N ARG A 43 -2.73 -16.44 3.60
CA ARG A 43 -1.49 -16.90 4.25
C ARG A 43 -1.81 -17.53 5.61
N SER A 44 -2.80 -18.42 5.68
CA SER A 44 -2.83 -19.38 6.77
C SER A 44 -1.64 -20.30 6.55
N LEU A 45 -0.69 -20.35 7.48
CA LEU A 45 0.19 -21.52 7.55
C LEU A 45 -0.72 -22.74 7.46
N ASP A 46 -0.48 -23.61 6.48
CA ASP A 46 -1.31 -24.78 6.24
C ASP A 46 -1.42 -25.56 7.55
N ALA A 47 -2.60 -25.52 8.18
CA ALA A 47 -2.83 -26.14 9.46
C ALA A 47 -2.55 -27.65 9.39
N GLY A 48 -2.73 -28.25 8.20
CA GLY A 48 -2.39 -29.65 7.93
C GLY A 48 -0.88 -29.93 8.02
N LEU A 49 -0.03 -29.03 7.54
CA LEU A 49 1.43 -29.16 7.68
C LEU A 49 1.88 -29.08 9.14
N MET A 50 1.26 -28.19 9.93
CA MET A 50 1.54 -28.10 11.37
C MET A 50 1.09 -29.34 12.14
N GLU A 51 -0.07 -29.88 11.81
CA GLU A 51 -0.59 -31.10 12.42
C GLU A 51 0.26 -32.33 12.06
N GLU A 52 0.67 -32.46 10.79
CA GLU A 52 1.55 -33.54 10.34
C GLU A 52 2.93 -33.46 11.01
N LEU A 53 3.48 -32.25 11.13
CA LEU A 53 4.71 -32.02 11.86
C LEU A 53 4.57 -32.47 13.32
N ASN A 54 3.51 -32.04 14.00
CA ASN A 54 3.26 -32.41 15.40
C ASN A 54 3.13 -33.93 15.60
N GLN A 55 2.45 -34.63 14.68
CA GLN A 55 2.36 -36.09 14.70
C GLN A 55 3.73 -36.78 14.56
N GLN A 56 4.67 -36.19 13.81
CA GLN A 56 6.04 -36.71 13.69
C GLN A 56 6.81 -36.57 15.02
N TYR A 57 6.64 -35.45 15.72
CA TYR A 57 7.24 -35.23 17.05
C TYR A 57 6.69 -36.22 18.08
N GLU A 58 5.37 -36.41 18.13
CA GLU A 58 4.73 -37.36 19.03
C GLU A 58 5.13 -38.81 18.77
N ARG A 59 5.26 -39.21 17.50
CA ARG A 59 5.74 -40.56 17.13
C ARG A 59 7.17 -40.79 17.62
N ARG A 60 8.03 -39.78 17.57
CA ARG A 60 9.42 -39.89 18.04
C ARG A 60 9.54 -39.86 19.56
N LEU A 61 8.71 -39.07 20.24
CA LEU A 61 8.64 -39.08 21.71
C LEU A 61 8.22 -40.46 22.23
N ARG A 62 7.25 -41.11 21.59
CA ARG A 62 6.88 -42.50 21.91
C ARG A 62 8.04 -43.48 21.76
N ILE A 63 8.85 -43.37 20.70
CA ILE A 63 10.05 -44.21 20.52
C ILE A 63 11.04 -44.01 21.69
N VAL A 64 11.21 -42.77 22.17
CA VAL A 64 12.08 -42.46 23.32
C VAL A 64 11.54 -43.05 24.62
N GLU A 65 10.22 -43.01 24.82
CA GLU A 65 9.54 -43.54 26.01
C GLU A 65 9.59 -45.08 26.04
N ASP A 66 9.41 -45.74 24.89
CA ASP A 66 9.40 -47.21 24.76
C ASP A 66 10.77 -47.86 25.08
N HIS A 67 11.88 -47.11 24.95
CA HIS A 67 13.24 -47.63 25.15
C HIS A 67 13.79 -47.41 26.58
N GLY A 68 12.95 -46.99 27.55
CA GLY A 68 13.31 -46.96 28.97
C GLY A 68 14.56 -46.13 29.27
N ASP A 69 15.54 -46.67 29.99
CA ASP A 69 16.78 -45.97 30.42
C ASP A 69 18.00 -46.18 29.49
N ASP A 70 17.81 -46.66 28.26
CA ASP A 70 18.92 -46.80 27.31
C ASP A 70 19.41 -45.41 26.82
N LEU A 71 20.33 -44.83 27.58
CA LEU A 71 20.94 -43.54 27.30
C LEU A 71 21.68 -43.54 25.95
N GLN A 72 22.30 -44.65 25.55
CA GLN A 72 23.08 -44.70 24.33
C GLN A 72 22.18 -44.67 23.10
N PHE A 73 21.07 -45.42 23.13
CA PHE A 73 20.04 -45.34 22.10
C PHE A 73 19.42 -43.94 22.03
N LYS A 74 19.06 -43.34 23.17
CA LYS A 74 18.49 -41.98 23.21
C LYS A 74 19.44 -40.93 22.63
N VAL A 75 20.72 -40.97 23.01
CA VAL A 75 21.74 -40.05 22.47
C VAL A 75 21.90 -40.21 20.97
N GLN A 76 21.91 -41.45 20.45
CA GLN A 76 21.99 -41.70 19.02
C GLN A 76 20.75 -41.16 18.28
N LEU A 77 19.56 -41.43 18.81
CA LEU A 77 18.30 -40.96 18.24
C LEU A 77 18.21 -39.42 18.22
N PHE A 78 18.58 -38.76 19.32
CA PHE A 78 18.64 -37.30 19.38
C PHE A 78 19.70 -36.73 18.42
N SER A 79 20.86 -37.37 18.30
CA SER A 79 21.90 -36.96 17.34
C SER A 79 21.40 -37.00 15.90
N ASP A 80 20.74 -38.09 15.51
CA ASP A 80 20.21 -38.25 14.15
C ASP A 80 19.03 -37.31 13.90
N TRP A 81 18.23 -37.03 14.93
CA TRP A 81 17.16 -36.04 14.84
C TRP A 81 17.70 -34.62 14.68
N ILE A 82 18.72 -34.22 15.44
CA ILE A 82 19.38 -32.91 15.29
C ILE A 82 19.96 -32.76 13.88
N LYS A 83 20.56 -33.83 13.32
CA LYS A 83 21.06 -33.80 11.93
C LYS A 83 19.93 -33.57 10.93
N GLN A 84 18.82 -34.29 11.07
CA GLN A 84 17.66 -34.13 10.18
C GLN A 84 17.02 -32.73 10.30
N LEU A 85 16.89 -32.19 11.51
CA LEU A 85 16.40 -30.83 11.72
C LEU A 85 17.33 -29.81 11.08
N ARG A 86 18.65 -30.02 11.16
CA ARG A 86 19.62 -29.15 10.50
C ARG A 86 19.47 -29.19 8.98
N THR A 87 19.32 -30.37 8.38
CA THR A 87 19.09 -30.51 6.94
C THR A 87 17.79 -29.84 6.52
N MET A 88 16.69 -30.11 7.23
CA MET A 88 15.39 -29.49 6.93
C MET A 88 15.41 -27.97 7.05
N ASN A 89 16.10 -27.42 8.06
CA ASN A 89 16.26 -25.98 8.20
C ASN A 89 17.08 -25.37 7.05
N LEU A 90 18.10 -26.06 6.55
CA LEU A 90 18.85 -25.60 5.38
C LEU A 90 17.96 -25.60 4.13
N ASP A 91 17.22 -26.67 3.90
CA ASP A 91 16.30 -26.78 2.76
C ASP A 91 15.19 -25.71 2.82
N LEU A 92 14.65 -25.43 4.01
CA LEU A 92 13.66 -24.36 4.22
C LEU A 92 14.25 -22.98 3.93
N VAL A 93 15.46 -22.69 4.38
CA VAL A 93 16.14 -21.43 4.08
C VAL A 93 16.36 -21.27 2.58
N GLU A 94 16.80 -22.32 1.90
CA GLU A 94 16.97 -22.32 0.44
C GLU A 94 15.64 -22.10 -0.29
N ALA A 95 14.56 -22.79 0.13
CA ALA A 95 13.24 -22.61 -0.43
C ALA A 95 12.71 -21.18 -0.25
N ILE A 96 12.86 -20.60 0.95
CA ILE A 96 12.49 -19.21 1.23
C ILE A 96 13.29 -18.26 0.34
N GLN A 97 14.60 -18.47 0.20
CA GLN A 97 15.46 -17.64 -0.63
C GLN A 97 15.01 -17.66 -2.10
N ASN A 98 14.69 -18.84 -2.63
CA ASN A 98 14.19 -19.00 -4.01
C ASN A 98 12.83 -18.30 -4.22
N ILE A 99 11.91 -18.43 -3.26
CA ILE A 99 10.62 -17.72 -3.30
C ILE A 99 10.86 -16.21 -3.27
N GLN A 100 11.74 -15.72 -2.40
CA GLN A 100 12.07 -14.29 -2.31
C GLN A 100 12.66 -13.77 -3.62
N ASP A 101 13.59 -14.50 -4.23
CA ASP A 101 14.20 -14.11 -5.50
C ASP A 101 13.18 -14.11 -6.65
N THR A 102 12.29 -15.11 -6.70
CA THR A 102 11.18 -15.17 -7.66
C THR A 102 10.23 -13.97 -7.49
N CYS A 103 9.85 -13.65 -6.25
CA CYS A 103 9.03 -12.48 -5.93
C CYS A 103 9.73 -11.18 -6.36
N ARG A 104 11.04 -11.04 -6.09
CA ARG A 104 11.84 -9.89 -6.49
C ARG A 104 11.80 -9.70 -8.01
N THR A 105 12.09 -10.75 -8.77
CA THR A 105 12.07 -10.70 -10.23
C THR A 105 10.69 -10.31 -10.76
N ARG A 106 9.61 -10.86 -10.20
CA ARG A 106 8.25 -10.53 -10.63
C ARG A 106 7.88 -9.07 -10.33
N LEU A 107 8.27 -8.56 -9.16
CA LEU A 107 8.06 -7.15 -8.81
C LEU A 107 8.85 -6.21 -9.71
N GLU A 108 10.07 -6.58 -10.08
CA GLU A 108 10.92 -5.82 -10.99
C GLU A 108 10.30 -5.75 -12.40
N GLN A 109 9.83 -6.88 -12.93
CA GLN A 109 9.08 -6.94 -14.18
C GLN A 109 7.81 -6.09 -14.15
N MET A 110 7.05 -6.17 -13.06
CA MET A 110 5.82 -5.38 -12.88
C MET A 110 6.14 -3.88 -12.85
N ARG A 111 7.18 -3.47 -12.13
CA ARG A 111 7.65 -2.08 -12.07
C ARG A 111 8.10 -1.58 -13.45
N ASP A 112 8.81 -2.38 -14.21
CA ASP A 112 9.23 -2.00 -15.57
C ASP A 112 8.05 -1.88 -16.52
N MET A 113 7.03 -2.74 -16.40
CA MET A 113 5.77 -2.61 -17.13
C MET A 113 5.03 -1.33 -16.76
N TYR A 114 4.95 -0.99 -15.47
CA TYR A 114 4.35 0.26 -15.03
C TYR A 114 5.11 1.47 -15.57
N ARG A 115 6.44 1.48 -15.52
CA ARG A 115 7.26 2.56 -16.09
C ARG A 115 7.00 2.73 -17.59
N LYS A 116 6.94 1.63 -18.35
CA LYS A 116 6.60 1.66 -19.78
C LYS A 116 5.19 2.20 -20.02
N ASN A 117 4.21 1.75 -19.24
CA ASN A 117 2.83 2.23 -19.35
C ASN A 117 2.69 3.70 -18.96
N GLU A 118 3.42 4.17 -17.96
CA GLU A 118 3.47 5.58 -17.56
C GLU A 118 4.09 6.42 -18.67
N THR A 119 5.13 5.95 -19.37
CA THR A 119 5.65 6.67 -20.54
C THR A 119 4.65 6.70 -21.71
N ARG A 120 3.75 5.72 -21.80
CA ARG A 120 2.81 5.55 -22.92
C ARG A 120 1.45 6.21 -22.70
N PHE A 121 0.93 6.18 -21.48
CA PHE A 121 -0.39 6.66 -21.08
C PHE A 121 -0.33 7.65 -19.92
N GLY A 122 0.85 8.16 -19.60
CA GLY A 122 1.06 9.10 -18.51
C GLY A 122 0.49 10.50 -18.79
N PRO A 123 0.79 11.46 -17.91
CA PRO A 123 0.21 12.79 -17.94
C PRO A 123 0.48 13.52 -19.27
N GLU A 124 1.58 13.24 -19.94
CA GLU A 124 1.90 13.86 -21.23
C GLU A 124 1.04 13.32 -22.38
N ALA A 125 0.71 12.02 -22.37
CA ALA A 125 -0.24 11.44 -23.33
C ALA A 125 -1.65 11.96 -23.08
N ALA A 126 -2.05 12.10 -21.80
CA ALA A 126 -3.33 12.72 -21.44
C ALA A 126 -3.43 14.17 -21.90
N LYS A 127 -2.37 14.98 -21.74
CA LYS A 127 -2.33 16.37 -22.26
C LYS A 127 -2.48 16.43 -23.78
N ARG A 128 -1.84 15.52 -24.52
CA ARG A 128 -1.97 15.47 -25.99
C ARG A 128 -3.39 15.18 -26.41
N LEU A 129 -4.04 14.20 -25.78
CA LEU A 129 -5.45 13.87 -26.03
C LEU A 129 -6.39 15.01 -25.66
N GLU A 130 -6.12 15.73 -24.57
CA GLU A 130 -6.91 16.91 -24.19
C GLU A 130 -6.74 18.06 -25.20
N GLY A 131 -5.53 18.20 -25.76
CA GLY A 131 -5.23 19.10 -26.87
C GLY A 131 -6.03 18.75 -28.12
N ASP A 132 -5.99 17.48 -28.54
CA ASP A 132 -6.74 16.97 -29.69
C ASP A 132 -8.26 17.12 -29.51
N ARG A 133 -8.76 16.84 -28.30
CA ARG A 133 -10.17 17.07 -27.94
C ARG A 133 -10.55 18.54 -28.11
N SER A 134 -9.73 19.45 -27.62
CA SER A 134 -9.96 20.90 -27.73
C SER A 134 -9.91 21.37 -29.19
N ALA A 135 -8.97 20.84 -29.97
CA ALA A 135 -8.85 21.05 -31.40
C ALA A 135 -10.10 20.58 -32.17
N LEU A 136 -10.62 19.38 -31.86
CA LEU A 136 -11.86 18.87 -32.44
C LEU A 136 -13.07 19.75 -32.10
N LEU A 137 -13.18 20.20 -30.84
CA LEU A 137 -14.24 21.11 -30.43
C LEU A 137 -14.17 22.43 -31.19
N GLU A 138 -12.97 22.94 -31.46
CA GLU A 138 -12.77 24.15 -32.26
C GLU A 138 -13.17 23.95 -33.73
N VAL A 139 -12.84 22.80 -34.34
CA VAL A 139 -13.32 22.44 -35.70
C VAL A 139 -14.85 22.42 -35.74
N ILE A 140 -15.49 21.76 -34.76
CA ILE A 140 -16.94 21.67 -34.67
C ILE A 140 -17.56 23.06 -34.47
N ARG A 141 -16.94 23.89 -33.60
CA ARG A 141 -17.37 25.27 -33.37
C ARG A 141 -17.29 26.10 -34.65
N ARG A 142 -16.18 26.02 -35.40
CA ARG A 142 -16.03 26.69 -36.70
C ARG A 142 -17.09 26.24 -37.68
N ALA A 143 -17.29 24.93 -37.83
CA ALA A 143 -18.33 24.37 -38.70
C ALA A 143 -19.72 24.91 -38.34
N TYR A 144 -20.04 25.06 -37.06
CA TYR A 144 -21.30 25.65 -36.61
C TYR A 144 -21.40 27.16 -36.88
N THR A 145 -20.32 27.92 -36.70
CA THR A 145 -20.34 29.39 -36.83
C THR A 145 -20.16 29.90 -38.25
N THR A 146 -19.35 29.24 -39.07
CA THR A 146 -18.99 29.66 -40.43
C THR A 146 -19.54 28.73 -41.50
N GLY A 147 -20.12 27.58 -41.12
CA GLY A 147 -20.67 26.60 -42.07
C GLY A 147 -19.60 25.77 -42.80
N SER A 148 -18.33 25.85 -42.40
CA SER A 148 -17.19 25.21 -43.07
C SER A 148 -16.41 24.31 -42.12
N TRP A 149 -16.18 23.06 -42.52
CA TRP A 149 -15.30 22.11 -41.82
C TRP A 149 -13.82 22.41 -42.12
N ASP A 150 -13.35 23.56 -41.65
CA ASP A 150 -11.96 24.00 -41.85
C ASP A 150 -11.07 23.56 -40.69
N ILE A 151 -10.05 22.78 -41.02
CA ILE A 151 -9.01 22.29 -40.10
C ILE A 151 -7.72 23.12 -40.20
N SER A 152 -7.71 24.20 -40.97
CA SER A 152 -6.52 25.03 -41.15
C SER A 152 -6.00 25.59 -39.82
N GLY A 153 -4.71 25.36 -39.57
CA GLY A 153 -4.02 25.76 -38.34
C GLY A 153 -4.33 24.88 -37.13
N ILE A 154 -4.98 23.73 -37.33
CA ILE A 154 -5.25 22.75 -36.27
C ILE A 154 -4.42 21.50 -36.55
N GLU A 155 -3.51 21.19 -35.62
CA GLU A 155 -2.68 19.99 -35.68
C GLU A 155 -3.17 19.00 -34.63
N PHE A 156 -3.33 17.74 -35.05
CA PHE A 156 -3.65 16.63 -34.16
C PHE A 156 -2.40 15.81 -33.87
N PHE A 157 -2.34 15.24 -32.68
CA PHE A 157 -1.26 14.34 -32.33
C PHE A 157 -1.36 13.04 -33.15
N ASN A 158 -0.31 12.75 -33.92
CA ASN A 158 -0.20 11.48 -34.64
C ASN A 158 0.45 10.43 -33.74
N VAL A 159 -0.25 9.32 -33.50
CA VAL A 159 0.28 8.17 -32.77
C VAL A 159 0.96 7.22 -33.76
N SER A 160 2.25 6.92 -33.55
CA SER A 160 2.94 5.96 -34.42
C SER A 160 2.50 4.51 -34.12
N ILE A 161 2.65 3.61 -35.11
CA ILE A 161 2.40 2.18 -34.91
C ILE A 161 3.31 1.62 -33.81
N GLU A 162 4.54 2.11 -33.67
CA GLU A 162 5.43 1.69 -32.59
C GLU A 162 4.97 2.22 -31.21
N GLU A 163 4.32 3.37 -31.15
CA GLU A 163 3.69 3.88 -29.91
C GLU A 163 2.42 3.09 -29.56
N LEU A 164 1.72 2.53 -30.56
CA LEU A 164 0.51 1.70 -30.37
C LEU A 164 0.79 0.22 -30.05
N PHE A 165 1.89 -0.34 -30.54
CA PHE A 165 2.17 -1.77 -30.38
C PHE A 165 3.53 -2.08 -29.75
N GLY A 166 4.32 -1.04 -29.44
CA GLY A 166 5.70 -1.17 -29.01
C GLY A 166 6.64 -1.39 -30.20
N SER A 167 7.91 -1.04 -30.02
CA SER A 167 8.96 -1.39 -30.99
C SER A 167 9.01 -2.91 -31.11
N ARG A 168 8.68 -3.44 -32.29
CA ARG A 168 8.81 -4.86 -32.60
C ARG A 168 10.30 -5.20 -32.60
N GLY A 169 10.84 -5.59 -31.45
CA GLY A 169 12.25 -5.96 -31.31
C GLY A 169 12.59 -7.04 -32.33
N GLU A 170 13.57 -6.73 -33.21
CA GLU A 170 14.38 -7.53 -34.17
C GLU A 170 13.90 -8.88 -34.75
N ALA A 171 12.68 -9.32 -34.51
CA ALA A 171 12.08 -10.55 -35.01
C ALA A 171 10.93 -10.21 -35.96
N ALA A 172 11.31 -9.58 -37.07
CA ALA A 172 10.86 -9.87 -38.43
C ALA A 172 11.02 -8.61 -39.27
N LYS A 173 12.03 -8.62 -40.14
CA LYS A 173 12.05 -7.78 -41.33
C LYS A 173 10.95 -8.26 -42.28
N VAL A 174 9.70 -7.91 -41.99
CA VAL A 174 8.67 -7.83 -43.03
C VAL A 174 8.79 -6.42 -43.59
N LYS A 175 9.14 -6.29 -44.87
CA LYS A 175 8.95 -5.04 -45.61
C LYS A 175 7.45 -4.75 -45.58
N VAL A 176 7.02 -3.92 -44.63
CA VAL A 176 5.72 -3.29 -44.66
C VAL A 176 5.98 -1.97 -45.36
N GLU A 177 5.57 -1.88 -46.62
CA GLU A 177 5.40 -0.58 -47.29
C GLU A 177 4.53 0.29 -46.37
N GLU A 178 5.00 1.50 -46.06
CA GLU A 178 4.27 2.47 -45.24
C GLU A 178 2.81 2.55 -45.71
N PRO A 179 1.82 2.15 -44.89
CA PRO A 179 0.46 2.57 -45.15
C PRO A 179 0.38 3.99 -44.60
N THR A 180 0.78 4.97 -45.42
CA THR A 180 0.35 6.35 -45.22
C THR A 180 -1.16 6.33 -45.45
N ILE A 181 -1.93 6.11 -44.37
CA ILE A 181 -3.37 6.28 -44.40
C ILE A 181 -3.61 7.78 -44.54
N SER A 182 -3.55 8.28 -45.78
CA SER A 182 -4.09 9.58 -46.13
C SER A 182 -5.61 9.44 -46.12
N VAL A 183 -6.22 9.75 -44.97
CA VAL A 183 -7.67 9.91 -44.92
C VAL A 183 -8.00 11.23 -45.62
N ASN A 184 -8.12 11.19 -46.94
CA ASN A 184 -8.81 12.24 -47.68
C ASN A 184 -10.29 12.16 -47.31
N LEU A 185 -10.68 12.81 -46.22
CA LEU A 185 -12.08 13.11 -45.90
C LEU A 185 -12.58 14.15 -46.90
N ALA A 186 -12.92 13.70 -48.11
CA ALA A 186 -13.80 14.46 -48.99
C ALA A 186 -15.19 14.47 -48.36
N VAL A 187 -15.44 15.44 -47.47
CA VAL A 187 -16.77 15.74 -46.94
C VAL A 187 -17.57 16.43 -48.04
N SER A 188 -18.00 15.66 -49.03
CA SER A 188 -19.09 16.05 -49.92
C SER A 188 -20.25 15.13 -49.62
N SER A 189 -21.16 15.57 -48.75
CA SER A 189 -22.47 14.96 -48.64
C SER A 189 -23.52 16.05 -48.52
N ASN A 190 -24.09 16.44 -49.67
CA ASN A 190 -25.43 16.98 -49.75
C ASN A 190 -26.44 15.86 -49.44
N TYR A 191 -26.52 15.43 -48.18
CA TYR A 191 -27.61 14.61 -47.70
C TYR A 191 -28.32 15.37 -46.57
N PRO A 192 -29.63 15.64 -46.69
CA PRO A 192 -30.40 16.11 -45.54
C PRO A 192 -30.42 14.98 -44.52
N ILE A 193 -29.73 15.15 -43.41
CA ILE A 193 -29.80 14.23 -42.28
C ILE A 193 -31.16 14.49 -41.60
N GLU A 194 -32.23 13.92 -42.15
CA GLU A 194 -33.47 13.72 -41.39
C GLU A 194 -33.18 12.66 -40.32
N ASN A 195 -32.73 13.15 -39.17
CA ASN A 195 -32.27 12.34 -38.07
C ASN A 195 -33.49 11.90 -37.25
N ALA A 196 -34.20 10.87 -37.70
CA ALA A 196 -35.40 10.33 -37.03
C ALA A 196 -35.16 10.02 -35.53
N GLN A 197 -33.93 9.67 -35.17
CA GLN A 197 -33.51 9.43 -33.79
C GLN A 197 -33.47 10.70 -32.93
N VAL A 198 -33.22 11.87 -33.53
CA VAL A 198 -33.22 13.15 -32.78
C VAL A 198 -34.65 13.56 -32.45
N GLU A 199 -35.61 13.30 -33.32
CA GLU A 199 -37.02 13.59 -33.04
C GLU A 199 -37.59 12.63 -31.98
N GLU A 200 -37.18 11.35 -32.01
CA GLU A 200 -37.53 10.37 -30.99
C GLU A 200 -36.93 10.75 -29.62
N LEU A 201 -35.66 11.17 -29.57
CA LEU A 201 -35.01 11.67 -28.35
C LEU A 201 -35.64 12.96 -27.83
N ARG A 202 -36.12 13.86 -28.71
CA ARG A 202 -36.86 15.07 -28.31
C ARG A 202 -38.20 14.72 -27.70
N GLN A 203 -38.93 13.77 -28.29
CA GLN A 203 -40.20 13.29 -27.73
C GLN A 203 -40.00 12.58 -26.38
N GLU A 204 -38.92 11.83 -26.22
CA GLU A 204 -38.58 11.19 -24.94
C GLU A 204 -38.20 12.22 -23.87
N LEU A 205 -37.44 13.26 -24.24
CA LEU A 205 -37.11 14.37 -23.35
C LEU A 205 -38.38 15.08 -22.86
N ASP A 206 -39.30 15.42 -23.78
CA ASP A 206 -40.58 16.04 -23.45
C ASP A 206 -41.45 15.14 -22.56
N ALA A 207 -41.38 13.82 -22.74
CA ALA A 207 -42.09 12.86 -21.88
C ALA A 207 -41.50 12.81 -20.47
N LYS A 208 -40.17 12.83 -20.34
CA LYS A 208 -39.48 12.86 -19.05
C LYS A 208 -39.69 14.18 -18.33
N GLU A 209 -39.70 15.30 -19.03
CA GLU A 209 -39.95 16.61 -18.45
C GLU A 209 -41.39 16.74 -17.91
N ARG A 210 -42.37 16.15 -18.60
CA ARG A 210 -43.74 16.01 -18.08
C ARG A 210 -43.81 15.11 -16.85
N GLN A 211 -43.01 14.03 -16.81
CA GLN A 211 -42.94 13.13 -15.66
C GLN A 211 -42.35 13.84 -14.44
N ILE A 212 -41.30 14.64 -14.62
CA ILE A 212 -40.69 15.45 -13.56
C ILE A 212 -41.72 16.45 -12.99
N LYS A 213 -42.40 17.21 -13.86
CA LYS A 213 -43.45 18.16 -13.41
C LYS A 213 -44.57 17.48 -12.62
N ASN A 214 -44.98 16.27 -13.01
CA ASN A 214 -45.99 15.51 -12.27
C ASN A 214 -45.48 15.09 -10.88
N LEU A 215 -44.23 14.59 -10.81
CA LEU A 215 -43.62 14.22 -9.54
C LEU A 215 -43.42 15.41 -8.62
N GLU A 216 -43.02 16.56 -9.14
CA GLU A 216 -42.91 17.82 -8.39
C GLU A 216 -44.27 18.25 -7.82
N GLN A 217 -45.33 18.20 -8.64
CA GLN A 217 -46.67 18.51 -8.18
C GLN A 217 -47.19 17.53 -7.11
N LEU A 218 -46.86 16.24 -7.25
CA LEU A 218 -47.18 15.23 -6.25
C LEU A 218 -46.41 15.46 -4.94
N LEU A 219 -45.15 15.90 -5.05
CA LEU A 219 -44.31 16.27 -3.91
C LEU A 219 -44.88 17.50 -3.19
N GLU A 220 -45.30 18.53 -3.92
CA GLU A 220 -45.95 19.72 -3.37
C GLU A 220 -47.28 19.37 -2.69
N GLU A 221 -48.10 18.50 -3.30
CA GLU A 221 -49.34 18.01 -2.69
C GLU A 221 -49.08 17.20 -1.41
N LYS A 222 -47.99 16.41 -1.39
CA LYS A 222 -47.55 15.67 -0.21
C LYS A 222 -47.01 16.60 0.87
N PHE A 223 -46.29 17.66 0.51
CA PHE A 223 -45.84 18.68 1.45
C PHE A 223 -47.02 19.39 2.09
N HIS A 224 -47.99 19.85 1.31
CA HIS A 224 -49.20 20.50 1.84
C HIS A 224 -50.07 19.54 2.67
N ARG A 225 -50.12 18.24 2.35
CA ARG A 225 -50.74 17.23 3.23
C ARG A 225 -49.99 17.06 4.54
N THR A 226 -48.67 17.05 4.50
CA THR A 226 -47.82 16.90 5.70
C THR A 226 -47.92 18.14 6.60
N GLU A 227 -48.01 19.34 6.01
CA GLU A 227 -48.28 20.59 6.73
C GLU A 227 -49.69 20.60 7.36
N SER A 228 -50.70 20.13 6.62
CA SER A 228 -52.08 20.01 7.12
C SER A 228 -52.25 18.92 8.20
N GLU A 229 -51.44 17.86 8.19
CA GLU A 229 -51.40 16.83 9.24
C GLU A 229 -50.67 17.34 10.50
N PHE A 230 -49.77 18.32 10.37
CA PHE A 230 -49.08 18.94 11.51
C PHE A 230 -49.98 19.87 12.35
N ASP A 231 -50.93 20.55 11.72
CA ASP A 231 -51.89 21.43 12.42
C ASP A 231 -52.98 20.65 13.18
N THR A 232 -53.27 19.41 12.80
CA THR A 232 -54.33 18.60 13.44
C THR A 232 -53.82 17.68 14.55
N ASP A 233 -52.52 17.33 14.58
CA ASP A 233 -51.96 16.39 15.55
C ASP A 233 -51.13 17.05 16.69
N SER A 234 -51.02 18.39 16.69
CA SER A 234 -50.31 19.14 17.75
C SER A 234 -50.97 19.08 19.14
N ASN A 235 -52.16 18.50 19.26
CA ASN A 235 -52.93 18.48 20.52
C ASN A 235 -52.99 17.13 21.24
N ILE A 236 -52.36 16.05 20.75
CA ILE A 236 -52.52 14.70 21.35
C ILE A 236 -51.21 13.98 21.73
N ARG A 237 -50.00 14.40 21.30
CA ARG A 237 -48.80 13.55 21.47
C ARG A 237 -47.53 14.16 22.09
N SER A 238 -47.61 15.24 22.86
CA SER A 238 -46.42 15.88 23.43
C SER A 238 -45.91 15.33 24.78
N ALA A 239 -46.34 14.16 25.26
CA ALA A 239 -46.02 13.76 26.64
C ALA A 239 -44.91 12.70 26.81
N ASP A 240 -44.77 11.68 25.93
CA ASP A 240 -44.08 10.46 26.38
C ASP A 240 -42.86 9.99 25.53
N CYS A 241 -42.48 10.68 24.45
CA CYS A 241 -41.38 10.21 23.58
C CYS A 241 -40.02 10.92 23.77
N ASP A 242 -39.94 12.02 24.52
CA ASP A 242 -38.72 12.84 24.61
C ASP A 242 -37.75 12.47 25.74
N SER A 243 -38.15 11.58 26.67
CA SER A 243 -37.34 11.31 27.88
C SER A 243 -36.25 10.24 27.70
N ASN A 244 -36.43 9.28 26.78
CA ASN A 244 -35.53 8.10 26.71
C ASN A 244 -34.38 8.26 25.69
N SER A 245 -34.55 9.13 24.68
CA SER A 245 -33.56 9.33 23.60
C SER A 245 -32.49 10.38 23.92
N LYS A 246 -32.81 11.31 24.83
CA LYS A 246 -31.93 12.41 25.26
C LYS A 246 -30.64 11.96 25.96
N PRO A 247 -30.66 11.04 26.95
CA PRO A 247 -29.43 10.62 27.63
C PRO A 247 -28.47 9.85 26.71
N MET A 248 -28.99 9.10 25.73
CA MET A 248 -28.16 8.37 24.77
C MET A 248 -27.47 9.32 23.77
N LEU A 249 -28.16 10.37 23.34
CA LEU A 249 -27.59 11.42 22.49
C LEU A 249 -26.53 12.24 23.23
N ASP A 250 -26.76 12.54 24.51
CA ASP A 250 -25.77 13.24 25.34
C ASP A 250 -24.54 12.36 25.62
N GLN A 251 -24.72 11.04 25.79
CA GLN A 251 -23.62 10.09 25.90
C GLN A 251 -22.79 9.99 24.61
N LEU A 252 -23.45 9.93 23.45
CA LEU A 252 -22.76 9.92 22.15
C LEU A 252 -22.00 11.23 21.92
N ARG A 253 -22.57 12.37 22.31
CA ARG A 253 -21.90 13.68 22.27
C ARG A 253 -20.66 13.68 23.14
N HIS A 254 -20.73 13.12 24.35
CA HIS A 254 -19.59 13.06 25.26
C HIS A 254 -18.46 12.18 24.70
N MET A 255 -18.78 11.00 24.16
CA MET A 255 -17.78 10.13 23.54
C MET A 255 -17.12 10.77 22.31
N MET A 256 -17.88 11.47 21.47
CA MET A 256 -17.30 12.21 20.34
C MET A 256 -16.34 13.30 20.82
N GLN A 257 -16.67 14.00 21.89
CA GLN A 257 -15.82 15.05 22.44
C GLN A 257 -14.53 14.49 23.04
N GLU A 258 -14.60 13.37 23.79
CA GLU A 258 -13.41 12.68 24.31
C GLU A 258 -12.51 12.17 23.18
N LYS A 259 -13.10 11.57 22.14
CA LYS A 259 -12.35 11.09 20.98
C LYS A 259 -11.67 12.23 20.22
N ASN A 260 -12.32 13.38 20.12
CA ASN A 260 -11.71 14.54 19.48
C ASN A 260 -10.53 15.08 20.29
N GLN A 261 -10.63 15.12 21.63
CA GLN A 261 -9.50 15.47 22.50
C GLN A 261 -8.35 14.47 22.41
N GLU A 262 -8.65 13.17 22.34
CA GLU A 262 -7.64 12.12 22.15
C GLU A 262 -6.89 12.29 20.81
N LEU A 263 -7.61 12.63 19.74
CA LEU A 263 -7.03 12.90 18.43
C LEU A 263 -6.13 14.15 18.45
N GLU A 264 -6.57 15.22 19.11
CA GLU A 264 -5.74 16.44 19.28
C GLU A 264 -4.44 16.15 20.03
N GLN A 265 -4.49 15.36 21.11
CA GLN A 265 -3.29 14.95 21.85
C GLN A 265 -2.35 14.09 20.99
N ARG A 266 -2.90 13.17 20.20
CA ARG A 266 -2.11 12.35 19.28
C ARG A 266 -1.46 13.20 18.19
N SER A 267 -2.17 14.21 17.66
CA SER A 267 -1.63 15.15 16.68
C SER A 267 -0.44 15.93 17.25
N LEU A 268 -0.57 16.46 18.48
CA LEU A 268 0.53 17.15 19.15
C LEU A 268 1.77 16.27 19.32
N ARG A 269 1.57 15.00 19.68
CA ARG A 269 2.67 14.03 19.82
C ARG A 269 3.36 13.74 18.48
N ILE A 270 2.60 13.66 17.39
CA ILE A 270 3.16 13.51 16.04
C ILE A 270 4.00 14.73 15.66
N ASP A 271 3.56 15.93 16.01
CA ASP A 271 4.32 17.16 15.76
C ASP A 271 5.64 17.19 16.57
N GLU A 272 5.63 16.71 17.81
CA GLU A 272 6.84 16.58 18.64
C GLU A 272 7.83 15.58 18.04
N MET A 273 7.36 14.38 17.67
CA MET A 273 8.21 13.37 17.03
C MET A 273 8.77 13.86 15.68
N SER A 274 7.97 14.62 14.92
CA SER A 274 8.42 15.21 13.65
C SER A 274 9.56 16.21 13.86
N LYS A 275 9.46 17.06 14.89
CA LYS A 275 10.56 17.97 15.27
C LYS A 275 11.82 17.22 15.70
N GLU A 276 11.68 16.11 16.41
CA GLU A 276 12.81 15.27 16.80
C GLU A 276 13.50 14.66 15.57
N ILE A 277 12.73 14.16 14.60
CA ILE A 277 13.25 13.66 13.32
C ILE A 277 14.01 14.75 12.57
N ASP A 278 13.49 15.98 12.53
CA ASP A 278 14.17 17.11 11.88
C ASP A 278 15.50 17.45 12.57
N LEU A 279 15.54 17.44 13.91
CA LEU A 279 16.77 17.67 14.67
C LEU A 279 17.82 16.57 14.42
N LEU A 280 17.38 15.31 14.38
CA LEU A 280 18.26 14.17 14.07
C LEU A 280 18.78 14.25 12.63
N ASN A 281 17.94 14.60 11.66
CA ASN A 281 18.36 14.80 10.27
C ASN A 281 19.39 15.92 10.13
N ASN A 282 19.19 17.06 10.79
CA ASN A 282 20.16 18.15 10.79
C ASN A 282 21.50 17.73 11.40
N SER A 283 21.47 16.94 12.47
CA SER A 283 22.69 16.40 13.11
C SER A 283 23.41 15.41 12.19
N LEU A 284 22.66 14.58 11.47
CA LEU A 284 23.20 13.61 10.52
C LEU A 284 23.83 14.29 9.30
N GLU A 285 23.22 15.36 8.77
CA GLU A 285 23.80 16.11 7.65
C GLU A 285 25.09 16.83 8.07
N SER A 286 25.15 17.36 9.31
CA SER A 286 26.39 17.93 9.87
C SER A 286 27.52 16.90 9.98
N LEU A 287 27.23 15.69 10.47
CA LEU A 287 28.22 14.60 10.55
C LEU A 287 28.67 14.15 9.15
N LYS A 288 27.75 14.11 8.19
CA LYS A 288 28.04 13.75 6.80
C LYS A 288 28.97 14.77 6.14
N ASP A 289 28.80 16.06 6.41
CA ASP A 289 29.70 17.09 5.90
C ASP A 289 31.08 17.04 6.54
N SER A 290 31.18 16.70 7.84
CA SER A 290 32.46 16.43 8.51
C SER A 290 33.19 15.22 7.90
N ASN A 291 32.47 14.13 7.61
CA ASN A 291 33.07 12.96 6.97
C ASN A 291 33.55 13.23 5.54
N LYS A 292 32.86 14.12 4.80
CA LYS A 292 33.33 14.57 3.48
C LYS A 292 34.61 15.40 3.57
N SER A 293 34.81 16.19 4.63
CA SER A 293 36.09 16.89 4.83
C SER A 293 37.21 15.94 5.20
N ASP A 294 36.95 14.94 6.06
CA ASP A 294 37.97 13.98 6.48
C ASP A 294 38.44 13.10 5.32
N THR A 295 37.52 12.69 4.45
CA THR A 295 37.85 11.95 3.22
C THR A 295 38.69 12.78 2.24
N LYS A 296 38.43 14.09 2.11
CA LYS A 296 39.27 14.99 1.31
C LYS A 296 40.67 15.13 1.88
N LEU A 297 40.79 15.29 3.20
CA LEU A 297 42.08 15.43 3.87
C LEU A 297 42.93 14.15 3.74
N LEU A 298 42.31 12.97 3.82
CA LEU A 298 42.98 11.69 3.57
C LEU A 298 43.49 11.58 2.12
N GLN A 299 42.71 12.09 1.15
CA GLN A 299 43.13 12.10 -0.25
C GLN A 299 44.30 13.08 -0.49
N GLU A 300 44.30 14.24 0.16
CA GLU A 300 45.45 15.16 0.12
C GLU A 300 46.71 14.55 0.74
N LEU A 301 46.60 13.89 1.90
CA LEU A 301 47.73 13.19 2.53
C LEU A 301 48.29 12.08 1.64
N GLN A 302 47.42 11.33 0.95
CA GLN A 302 47.84 10.31 0.00
C GLN A 302 48.60 10.91 -1.19
N ASN A 303 48.15 12.06 -1.70
CA ASN A 303 48.82 12.78 -2.79
C ASN A 303 50.20 13.31 -2.36
N VAL A 304 50.30 13.90 -1.16
CA VAL A 304 51.58 14.37 -0.60
C VAL A 304 52.54 13.21 -0.38
N SER A 305 52.07 12.09 0.16
CA SER A 305 52.89 10.90 0.33
C SER A 305 53.43 10.36 -1.00
N ARG A 306 52.63 10.40 -2.07
CA ARG A 306 53.08 10.01 -3.42
C ARG A 306 54.15 10.98 -3.94
N ALA A 307 53.91 12.28 -3.85
CA ALA A 307 54.86 13.31 -4.31
C ALA A 307 56.22 13.20 -3.59
N ASN A 308 56.20 13.03 -2.25
CA ASN A 308 57.42 12.85 -1.47
C ASN A 308 58.18 11.56 -1.84
N SER A 309 57.46 10.48 -2.18
CA SER A 309 58.08 9.24 -2.65
C SER A 309 58.77 9.44 -4.01
N GLU A 310 58.13 10.16 -4.93
CA GLU A 310 58.68 10.47 -6.25
C GLU A 310 59.92 11.38 -6.15
N GLU A 311 59.90 12.37 -5.26
CA GLU A 311 61.03 13.24 -4.96
C GLU A 311 62.20 12.49 -4.31
N LEU A 312 61.92 11.57 -3.38
CA LEU A 312 62.92 10.70 -2.78
C LEU A 312 63.58 9.79 -3.83
N ASP A 313 62.80 9.25 -4.77
CA ASP A 313 63.33 8.41 -5.84
C ASP A 313 64.12 9.24 -6.87
N ALA A 314 63.76 10.50 -7.08
CA ALA A 314 64.52 11.43 -7.92
C ALA A 314 65.89 11.78 -7.30
N THR A 315 65.91 12.14 -6.01
CA THR A 315 67.15 12.46 -5.29
C THR A 315 68.08 11.26 -5.13
N LYS A 316 67.53 10.04 -4.99
CA LYS A 316 68.32 8.80 -5.02
C LYS A 316 68.98 8.56 -6.38
N ARG A 317 68.27 8.84 -7.48
CA ARG A 317 68.83 8.73 -8.84
C ARG A 317 69.94 9.75 -9.06
N GLU A 318 69.73 11.00 -8.67
CA GLU A 318 70.74 12.06 -8.78
C GLU A 318 72.00 11.76 -7.96
N ASN A 319 71.86 11.27 -6.72
CA ASN A 319 73.01 10.84 -5.91
C ASN A 319 73.75 9.62 -6.46
N ALA A 320 73.12 8.80 -7.30
CA ALA A 320 73.77 7.65 -7.93
C ALA A 320 74.55 8.03 -9.20
N GLU A 321 74.31 9.23 -9.74
CA GLU A 321 74.97 9.77 -10.93
C GLU A 321 76.18 10.68 -10.60
N LEU A 322 76.36 11.04 -9.33
CA LEU A 322 77.51 11.79 -8.78
C LEU A 322 78.60 10.85 -8.22
#